data_AF-A0AAW6U2D1-F1
#
_entry.id   AF-A0AAW6U2D1-F1
#
_cell.length_a   1.000
_cell.length_b   1.000
_cell.length_c   1.000
_cell.angle_alpha   90.00
_cell.angle_beta   90.00
_cell.angle_gamma   90.00
#
_symmetry.space_group_name_H-M   'P 1'
#
loop_
_entity.id
_entity.type
_entity.pdbx_description
1 polymer ?
#
loop_
_entity_poly.entity_id
_entity_poly.type
_entity_poly.pdbx_seq_one_letter_code
_entity_poly.pdbx_strand_id
1 'polypeptide(L)'
;MSSNDNKDKDPNKLDEEEMLALLDELKKRKHSKKVSVSLGFLLHRNYMIHMVLSLGVNFLIAAVVFGLTIGINQPLVAMNVTGFIMAFMLLTLIENFAKILLFKYLARAMILSMGLLSVTVQILILYMIDMIIVDGFHFTNVENIIIFAFSFSILRLVFATYLRRWLYNDRIIFLGGGKK
;
A
#
# COMPACT_ATOMS: atom_id res chain seq x y z
N MET A 1 27.05 31.00 63.21
CA MET A 1 28.25 30.33 62.67
C MET A 1 27.76 29.31 61.66
N SER A 2 27.81 29.65 60.36
CA SER A 2 28.84 29.23 59.39
C SER A 2 28.76 27.73 59.08
N SER A 3 28.68 27.21 57.85
CA SER A 3 29.00 27.75 56.52
C SER A 3 28.35 26.91 55.40
N ASN A 4 28.13 27.57 54.26
CA ASN A 4 28.10 27.09 52.86
C ASN A 4 28.50 25.63 52.56
N ASP A 5 27.77 24.99 51.63
CA ASP A 5 28.26 24.97 50.23
C ASP A 5 27.19 24.48 49.23
N ASN A 6 26.79 25.40 48.35
CA ASN A 6 26.29 25.08 47.02
C ASN A 6 27.35 24.22 46.31
N LYS A 7 27.00 22.98 45.97
CA LYS A 7 27.69 22.26 44.90
C LYS A 7 26.72 22.08 43.74
N ASP A 8 26.91 22.99 42.78
CA ASP A 8 26.63 22.82 41.37
C ASP A 8 26.71 21.35 40.97
N LYS A 9 25.54 20.72 40.78
CA LYS A 9 25.45 19.47 40.05
C LYS A 9 25.45 19.84 38.59
N ASP A 10 26.65 19.87 38.03
CA ASP A 10 26.94 19.82 36.60
C ASP A 10 25.92 18.89 35.90
N PRO A 11 25.03 19.40 35.03
CA PRO A 11 23.96 18.62 34.40
C PRO A 11 24.48 17.63 33.36
N ASN A 12 25.80 17.58 33.13
CA ASN A 12 26.43 16.90 32.00
C ASN A 12 27.22 15.64 32.42
N LYS A 13 26.96 15.11 33.62
CA LYS A 13 27.53 13.84 34.11
C LYS A 13 26.45 12.84 34.55
N LEU A 14 25.24 12.93 33.98
CA LEU A 14 24.34 11.78 33.95
C LEU A 14 24.85 10.80 32.87
N ASP A 15 25.76 9.96 33.36
CA ASP A 15 25.57 8.52 33.32
C ASP A 15 25.62 7.89 31.92
N GLU A 16 26.87 7.65 31.45
CA GLU A 16 27.15 6.81 30.28
C GLU A 16 26.49 5.43 30.39
N GLU A 17 26.30 4.92 31.62
CA GLU A 17 25.60 3.67 31.93
C GLU A 17 24.08 3.80 31.71
N GLU A 18 23.45 4.91 32.11
CA GLU A 18 22.04 5.23 31.77
C GLU A 18 21.86 5.48 30.27
N MET A 19 22.79 6.17 29.60
CA MET A 19 22.76 6.36 28.15
C MET A 19 22.92 5.03 27.39
N LEU A 20 23.79 4.15 27.86
CA LEU A 20 23.94 2.80 27.33
C LEU A 20 22.70 1.96 27.61
N ALA A 21 22.08 2.08 28.79
CA ALA A 21 20.85 1.40 29.15
C ALA A 21 19.66 1.88 28.29
N LEU A 22 19.56 3.18 28.03
CA LEU A 22 18.59 3.78 27.11
C LEU A 22 18.85 3.35 25.67
N LEU A 23 20.12 3.29 25.24
CA LEU A 23 20.49 2.76 23.92
C LEU A 23 20.14 1.28 23.79
N ASP A 24 20.35 0.48 24.84
CA ASP A 24 20.06 -0.95 24.85
C ASP A 24 18.55 -1.24 24.95
N GLU A 25 17.79 -0.40 25.66
CA GLU A 25 16.31 -0.37 25.62
C GLU A 25 15.81 0.01 24.23
N LEU A 26 16.40 1.03 23.59
CA LEU A 26 16.06 1.44 22.23
C LEU A 26 16.41 0.34 21.23
N LYS A 27 17.54 -0.38 21.41
CA LYS A 27 17.98 -1.50 20.57
C LYS A 27 17.08 -2.73 20.74
N LYS A 28 16.63 -3.03 21.97
CA LYS A 28 15.63 -4.07 22.28
C LYS A 28 14.24 -3.71 21.74
N ARG A 29 13.83 -2.43 21.78
CA ARG A 29 12.59 -1.94 21.13
C ARG A 29 12.70 -1.94 19.61
N LYS A 30 13.90 -1.78 19.03
CA LYS A 30 14.16 -1.89 17.58
C LYS A 30 13.93 -3.31 17.06
N HIS A 31 13.95 -4.32 17.94
CA HIS A 31 13.84 -5.73 17.57
C HIS A 31 12.43 -6.34 17.69
N SER A 32 11.43 -5.60 18.19
CA SER A 32 10.07 -6.14 18.45
C SER A 32 8.93 -5.53 17.61
N LYS A 33 9.22 -4.63 16.67
CA LYS A 33 8.29 -4.33 15.57
C LYS A 33 8.89 -4.84 14.28
N LYS A 34 8.86 -6.17 14.09
CA LYS A 34 8.83 -6.75 12.73
C LYS A 34 7.68 -6.09 12.00
N VAL A 35 7.98 -5.01 11.28
CA VAL A 35 7.31 -4.53 10.09
C VAL A 35 5.83 -4.95 10.08
N SER A 36 5.05 -4.43 11.01
CA SER A 36 3.58 -4.43 10.89
C SER A 36 3.13 -3.62 9.67
N VAL A 37 4.09 -3.06 8.92
CA VAL A 37 3.99 -2.58 7.54
C VAL A 37 3.71 -3.70 6.52
N SER A 38 3.05 -4.79 6.95
CA SER A 38 2.01 -5.48 6.17
C SER A 38 0.71 -4.65 6.07
N LEU A 39 0.70 -3.43 6.60
CA LEU A 39 -0.46 -2.59 6.94
C LEU A 39 -1.42 -2.19 5.81
N GLY A 40 -1.17 -2.52 4.54
CA GLY A 40 -2.01 -2.00 3.44
C GLY A 40 -2.10 -2.87 2.19
N PHE A 41 -1.03 -3.57 1.84
CA PHE A 41 -0.91 -4.16 0.50
C PHE A 41 -1.20 -5.65 0.45
N LEU A 42 -0.81 -6.41 1.47
CA LEU A 42 -1.03 -7.86 1.48
C LEU A 42 -2.44 -8.16 1.99
N LEU A 43 -3.28 -8.70 1.13
CA LEU A 43 -4.63 -9.15 1.52
C LEU A 43 -4.60 -10.52 2.21
N HIS A 44 -3.53 -11.30 2.06
CA HIS A 44 -3.37 -12.60 2.70
C HIS A 44 -1.90 -12.91 3.01
N ARG A 45 -1.63 -13.76 4.02
CA ARG A 45 -0.28 -14.16 4.44
C ARG A 45 0.43 -15.04 3.40
N ASN A 46 -0.32 -15.94 2.76
CA ASN A 46 0.17 -16.72 1.62
C ASN A 46 0.18 -15.85 0.36
N TYR A 47 1.34 -15.71 -0.26
CA TYR A 47 1.56 -14.88 -1.44
C TYR A 47 0.72 -15.31 -2.65
N MET A 48 0.56 -16.63 -2.88
CA MET A 48 -0.26 -17.13 -4.00
C MET A 48 -1.74 -16.72 -3.85
N ILE A 49 -2.29 -16.87 -2.64
CA ILE A 49 -3.66 -16.46 -2.34
C ILE A 49 -3.79 -14.94 -2.47
N HIS A 50 -2.79 -14.18 -2.03
CA HIS A 50 -2.78 -12.73 -2.22
C HIS A 50 -2.79 -12.33 -3.70
N MET A 51 -2.00 -12.99 -4.55
CA MET A 51 -1.96 -12.74 -5.99
C MET A 51 -3.32 -12.99 -6.65
N VAL A 52 -3.93 -14.14 -6.38
CA VAL A 52 -5.25 -14.50 -6.94
C VAL A 52 -6.32 -13.53 -6.46
N LEU A 53 -6.32 -13.19 -5.17
CA LEU A 53 -7.29 -12.29 -4.60
C LEU A 53 -7.08 -10.84 -5.09
N SER A 54 -5.83 -10.40 -5.28
CA SER A 54 -5.51 -9.13 -5.91
C SER A 54 -6.00 -9.09 -7.35
N LEU A 55 -5.81 -10.18 -8.10
CA LEU A 55 -6.30 -10.30 -9.48
C LEU A 55 -7.83 -10.18 -9.53
N GLY A 56 -8.54 -10.91 -8.66
CA GLY A 56 -9.99 -10.85 -8.57
C GLY A 56 -10.51 -9.46 -8.21
N VAL A 57 -9.90 -8.80 -7.23
CA VAL A 57 -10.24 -7.41 -6.87
C VAL A 57 -10.00 -6.48 -8.06
N ASN A 58 -8.88 -6.63 -8.76
CA ASN A 58 -8.54 -5.78 -9.90
C ASN A 58 -9.56 -5.95 -11.04
N PHE A 59 -9.94 -7.18 -11.37
CA PHE A 59 -10.98 -7.43 -12.36
C PHE A 59 -12.32 -6.84 -11.95
N LEU A 60 -12.75 -7.04 -10.71
CA LEU A 60 -14.02 -6.51 -10.20
C LEU A 60 -14.06 -4.98 -10.30
N ILE A 61 -13.04 -4.31 -9.78
CA ILE A 61 -13.00 -2.84 -9.74
C ILE A 61 -12.89 -2.27 -11.16
N ALA A 62 -12.12 -2.91 -12.04
CA ALA A 62 -12.02 -2.50 -13.42
C ALA A 62 -13.36 -2.62 -14.16
N ALA A 63 -14.05 -3.75 -13.99
CA ALA A 63 -15.37 -3.97 -14.58
C ALA A 63 -16.38 -2.94 -14.08
N VAL A 64 -16.35 -2.60 -12.78
CA VAL A 64 -17.19 -1.54 -12.22
C VAL A 64 -16.85 -0.18 -12.83
N VAL A 65 -15.58 0.21 -12.87
CA VAL A 65 -15.16 1.49 -13.43
C VAL A 65 -15.57 1.61 -14.89
N PHE A 66 -15.26 0.61 -15.73
CA PHE A 66 -15.64 0.64 -17.13
C PHE A 66 -17.15 0.61 -17.32
N GLY A 67 -17.87 -0.24 -16.58
CA GLY A 67 -19.33 -0.32 -16.63
C GLY A 67 -19.99 1.02 -16.31
N LEU A 68 -19.52 1.72 -15.27
CA LEU A 68 -20.01 3.06 -14.93
C LEU A 68 -19.73 4.07 -16.05
N THR A 69 -18.53 4.05 -16.61
CA THR A 69 -18.11 5.00 -17.65
C THR A 69 -18.87 4.80 -18.97
N ILE A 70 -19.15 3.54 -19.34
CA ILE A 70 -20.01 3.20 -20.47
C ILE A 70 -21.45 3.65 -20.19
N GLY A 71 -21.94 3.45 -18.96
CA GLY A 71 -23.29 3.84 -18.55
C GLY A 71 -23.56 5.35 -18.61
N ILE A 72 -22.53 6.18 -18.40
CA ILE A 72 -22.62 7.65 -18.55
C ILE A 72 -22.23 8.15 -19.95
N ASN A 73 -22.11 7.25 -20.94
CA ASN A 73 -21.69 7.54 -22.32
C ASN A 73 -20.30 8.20 -22.44
N GLN A 74 -19.38 7.93 -21.50
CA GLN A 74 -17.99 8.38 -21.56
C GLN A 74 -17.03 7.19 -21.51
N PRO A 75 -16.95 6.37 -22.57
CA PRO A 75 -16.07 5.20 -22.58
C PRO A 75 -14.60 5.61 -22.47
N LEU A 76 -13.91 5.11 -21.44
CA LEU A 76 -12.50 5.41 -21.20
C LEU A 76 -11.55 4.63 -22.13
N VAL A 77 -11.96 3.42 -22.52
CA VAL A 77 -11.16 2.43 -23.24
C VAL A 77 -11.99 1.78 -24.34
N ALA A 78 -11.40 1.61 -25.51
CA ALA A 78 -11.88 0.70 -26.54
C ALA A 78 -11.25 -0.68 -26.29
N MET A 79 -12.08 -1.67 -25.94
CA MET A 79 -11.58 -3.00 -25.58
C MET A 79 -12.50 -4.12 -26.05
N ASN A 80 -11.89 -5.28 -26.27
CA ASN A 80 -12.58 -6.57 -26.36
C ASN A 80 -12.34 -7.37 -25.06
N VAL A 81 -13.09 -8.46 -24.89
CA VAL A 81 -13.01 -9.28 -23.66
C VAL A 81 -11.60 -9.85 -23.45
N THR A 82 -10.94 -10.27 -24.53
CA THR A 82 -9.59 -10.84 -24.48
C THR A 82 -8.54 -9.83 -24.03
N GLY A 83 -8.55 -8.63 -24.61
CA GLY A 83 -7.65 -7.53 -24.29
C GLY A 83 -7.88 -7.04 -22.87
N PHE A 84 -9.14 -6.98 -22.41
CA PHE A 84 -9.45 -6.73 -21.00
C PHE A 84 -8.79 -7.78 -20.08
N ILE A 85 -8.99 -9.08 -20.35
CA ILE A 85 -8.40 -10.15 -19.51
C ILE A 85 -6.87 -10.04 -19.48
N MET A 86 -6.24 -9.86 -20.64
CA MET A 86 -4.78 -9.74 -20.77
C MET A 86 -4.24 -8.50 -20.06
N ALA A 87 -4.88 -7.34 -20.25
CA ALA A 87 -4.47 -6.08 -19.63
C ALA A 87 -4.48 -6.17 -18.11
N PHE A 88 -5.53 -6.72 -17.51
CA PHE A 88 -5.64 -6.80 -16.04
C PHE A 88 -4.78 -7.90 -15.42
N MET A 89 -4.47 -8.97 -16.16
CA MET A 89 -3.44 -9.92 -15.75
C MET A 89 -2.07 -9.25 -15.70
N LEU A 90 -1.66 -8.56 -16.79
CA LEU A 90 -0.39 -7.85 -16.84
C LEU A 90 -0.31 -6.73 -15.79
N LEU A 91 -1.38 -5.95 -15.64
CA LEU A 91 -1.49 -4.90 -14.62
C LEU A 91 -1.23 -5.49 -13.25
N THR A 92 -1.90 -6.59 -12.89
CA THR A 92 -1.77 -7.20 -11.57
C THR A 92 -0.36 -7.75 -11.33
N LEU A 93 0.26 -8.36 -12.33
CA LEU A 93 1.62 -8.89 -12.21
C LEU A 93 2.64 -7.76 -12.03
N ILE A 94 2.63 -6.77 -12.93
CA ILE A 94 3.57 -5.66 -12.92
C ILE A 94 3.35 -4.80 -11.67
N GLU A 95 2.10 -4.53 -11.30
CA GLU A 95 1.77 -3.74 -10.11
C GLU A 95 2.28 -4.40 -8.83
N ASN A 96 2.10 -5.71 -8.67
CA ASN A 96 2.60 -6.41 -7.49
C ASN A 96 4.12 -6.38 -7.42
N PHE A 97 4.81 -6.58 -8.55
CA PHE A 97 6.26 -6.44 -8.61
C PHE A 97 6.72 -5.00 -8.28
N ALA A 98 6.09 -4.00 -8.90
CA ALA A 98 6.40 -2.59 -8.68
C ALA A 98 6.16 -2.19 -7.22
N LYS A 99 5.07 -2.64 -6.59
CA LYS A 99 4.80 -2.39 -5.16
C LYS A 99 5.87 -2.96 -4.25
N ILE A 100 6.33 -4.19 -4.52
CA ILE A 100 7.43 -4.80 -3.76
C ILE A 100 8.70 -3.96 -3.91
N LEU A 101 9.01 -3.52 -5.13
CA LEU A 101 10.17 -2.68 -5.42
C LEU A 101 10.08 -1.32 -4.71
N LEU A 102 8.95 -0.63 -4.83
CA LEU A 102 8.67 0.64 -4.17
C LEU A 102 8.77 0.53 -2.65
N PHE A 103 8.26 -0.56 -2.07
CA PHE A 103 8.33 -0.75 -0.64
C PHE A 103 9.77 -1.04 -0.18
N LYS A 104 10.52 -1.85 -0.93
CA LYS A 104 11.90 -2.20 -0.59
C LYS A 104 12.84 -0.99 -0.65
N TYR A 105 12.72 -0.15 -1.66
CA TYR A 105 13.67 0.94 -1.92
C TYR A 105 13.15 2.32 -1.51
N LEU A 106 11.83 2.54 -1.53
CA LEU A 106 11.21 3.86 -1.41
C LEU A 106 10.10 3.93 -0.35
N ALA A 107 10.10 3.05 0.67
CA ALA A 107 9.08 3.04 1.73
C ALA A 107 8.88 4.41 2.41
N ARG A 108 9.97 5.14 2.70
CA ARG A 108 9.89 6.47 3.33
C ARG A 108 9.19 7.48 2.41
N ALA A 109 9.51 7.46 1.12
CA ALA A 109 8.89 8.34 0.13
C ALA A 109 7.40 8.01 -0.05
N MET A 110 7.03 6.73 -0.07
CA MET A 110 5.63 6.30 -0.16
C MET A 110 4.77 6.81 1.01
N ILE A 111 5.32 6.80 2.24
CA ILE A 111 4.63 7.32 3.42
C ILE A 111 4.49 8.84 3.33
N LEU A 112 5.57 9.54 2.94
CA LEU A 112 5.56 11.00 2.79
C LEU A 112 4.62 11.47 1.67
N SER A 113 4.50 10.70 0.59
CA SER A 113 3.64 11.04 -0.55
C SER A 113 2.16 10.68 -0.34
N MET A 114 1.77 10.18 0.84
CA MET A 114 0.42 9.65 1.10
C MET A 114 -0.08 8.68 0.03
N GLY A 115 0.82 7.87 -0.55
CA GLY A 115 0.46 6.92 -1.62
C GLY A 115 0.29 7.51 -3.04
N LEU A 116 0.45 8.82 -3.27
CA LEU A 116 0.44 9.41 -4.62
C LEU A 116 1.46 8.75 -5.56
N LEU A 117 2.64 8.42 -5.04
CA LEU A 117 3.68 7.72 -5.81
C LEU A 117 3.17 6.38 -6.37
N SER A 118 2.35 5.65 -5.60
CA SER A 118 1.73 4.41 -6.06
C SER A 118 0.77 4.65 -7.23
N VAL A 119 0.04 5.77 -7.23
CA VAL A 119 -0.87 6.14 -8.32
C VAL A 119 -0.08 6.52 -9.57
N THR A 120 1.00 7.30 -9.42
CA THR A 120 1.90 7.64 -10.53
C THR A 120 2.47 6.40 -11.19
N VAL A 121 2.98 5.45 -10.39
CA VAL A 121 3.47 4.17 -10.91
C VAL A 121 2.36 3.38 -11.61
N GLN A 122 1.14 3.42 -11.08
CA GLN A 122 0.00 2.77 -11.73
C GLN A 122 -0.33 3.40 -13.10
N ILE A 123 -0.29 4.72 -13.22
CA ILE A 123 -0.46 5.43 -14.51
C ILE A 123 0.61 4.96 -15.50
N LEU A 124 1.88 4.89 -15.06
CA LEU A 124 2.97 4.40 -15.91
C LEU A 124 2.75 2.96 -16.36
N ILE A 125 2.31 2.07 -15.46
CA ILE A 125 2.02 0.68 -15.81
C ILE A 125 0.88 0.59 -16.83
N LEU A 126 -0.20 1.35 -16.64
CA LEU A 126 -1.33 1.37 -17.58
C LEU A 126 -0.90 1.87 -18.96
N TYR A 127 -0.09 2.93 -19.00
CA TYR A 127 0.47 3.45 -20.25
C TYR A 127 1.38 2.40 -20.94
N MET A 128 2.21 1.68 -20.19
CA MET A 128 3.01 0.59 -20.75
C MET A 128 2.14 -0.54 -21.31
N ILE A 129 1.06 -0.91 -20.62
CA ILE A 129 0.15 -1.97 -21.08
C ILE A 129 -0.56 -1.55 -22.36
N ASP A 130 -1.01 -0.31 -22.44
CA ASP A 130 -1.63 0.29 -23.64
C ASP A 130 -0.70 0.22 -24.86
N MET A 131 0.61 0.38 -24.66
CA MET A 131 1.61 0.23 -25.73
C MET A 131 1.90 -1.24 -26.09
N ILE A 132 1.84 -2.15 -25.13
CA ILE A 132 2.17 -3.57 -25.32
C ILE A 132 1.01 -4.31 -26.01
N ILE A 133 -0.24 -4.01 -25.63
CA ILE A 133 -1.43 -4.63 -26.18
C ILE A 133 -1.94 -3.76 -27.33
N VAL A 134 -1.38 -3.97 -28.51
CA VAL A 134 -1.74 -3.20 -29.71
C VAL A 134 -3.19 -3.46 -30.14
N ASP A 135 -3.66 -4.71 -29.99
CA ASP A 135 -5.00 -5.12 -30.41
C ASP A 135 -5.89 -5.48 -29.22
N GLY A 136 -7.05 -4.82 -29.13
CA GLY A 136 -8.13 -5.20 -28.21
C GLY A 136 -8.12 -4.55 -26.83
N PHE A 137 -7.17 -3.65 -26.53
CA PHE A 137 -7.23 -2.78 -25.36
C PHE A 137 -6.49 -1.47 -25.64
N HIS A 138 -7.24 -0.38 -25.85
CA HIS A 138 -6.64 0.92 -26.09
C HIS A 138 -7.38 2.05 -25.36
N PHE A 139 -6.64 2.90 -24.65
CA PHE A 139 -7.18 4.13 -24.08
C PHE A 139 -7.33 5.20 -25.15
N THR A 140 -8.52 5.82 -25.23
CA THR A 140 -8.79 6.83 -26.26
C THR A 140 -7.91 8.07 -26.12
N ASN A 141 -7.59 8.46 -24.87
CA ASN A 141 -6.79 9.63 -24.54
C ASN A 141 -5.93 9.37 -23.29
N VAL A 142 -4.82 10.11 -23.15
CA VAL A 142 -3.98 10.07 -21.94
C VAL A 142 -4.76 10.50 -20.69
N GLU A 143 -5.69 11.45 -20.83
CA GLU A 143 -6.59 11.87 -19.75
C GLU A 143 -7.42 10.71 -19.21
N ASN A 144 -7.88 9.81 -20.09
CA ASN A 144 -8.66 8.63 -19.69
C ASN A 144 -7.83 7.67 -18.85
N ILE A 145 -6.53 7.55 -19.12
CA ILE A 145 -5.59 6.74 -18.31
C ILE A 145 -5.52 7.32 -16.90
N ILE A 146 -5.39 8.65 -16.79
CA ILE A 146 -5.30 9.34 -15.51
C ILE A 146 -6.60 9.16 -14.72
N ILE A 147 -7.74 9.47 -15.33
CA ILE A 147 -9.07 9.33 -14.70
C ILE A 147 -9.27 7.89 -14.24
N PHE A 148 -9.02 6.92 -15.12
CA PHE A 148 -9.11 5.50 -14.77
C PHE A 148 -8.21 5.16 -13.59
N ALA A 149 -6.92 5.57 -13.63
CA ALA A 149 -5.97 5.23 -12.58
C ALA A 149 -6.39 5.79 -11.21
N PHE A 150 -6.90 7.02 -11.15
CA PHE A 150 -7.40 7.61 -9.90
C PHE A 150 -8.66 6.91 -9.40
N SER A 151 -9.68 6.78 -10.25
CA SER A 151 -10.95 6.12 -9.88
C SER A 151 -10.72 4.68 -9.44
N PHE A 152 -9.91 3.94 -10.19
CA PHE A 152 -9.55 2.57 -9.87
C PHE A 152 -8.74 2.47 -8.57
N SER A 153 -7.79 3.38 -8.32
CA SER A 153 -7.02 3.39 -7.06
C SER A 153 -7.90 3.66 -5.84
N ILE A 154 -8.79 4.65 -5.93
CA ILE A 154 -9.72 5.01 -4.84
C ILE A 154 -10.67 3.86 -4.56
N LEU A 155 -11.35 3.34 -5.59
CA LEU A 155 -12.30 2.24 -5.44
C LEU A 155 -11.61 0.98 -4.93
N ARG A 156 -10.40 0.68 -5.41
CA ARG A 156 -9.60 -0.44 -4.90
C ARG A 156 -9.25 -0.25 -3.43
N LEU A 157 -8.84 0.94 -2.99
CA LEU A 157 -8.52 1.21 -1.59
C LEU A 157 -9.75 1.00 -0.70
N VAL A 158 -10.90 1.53 -1.10
CA VAL A 158 -12.17 1.37 -0.40
C VAL A 158 -12.52 -0.12 -0.34
N PHE A 159 -12.53 -0.81 -1.48
CA PHE A 159 -12.88 -2.23 -1.55
C PHE A 159 -11.93 -3.12 -0.75
N ALA A 160 -10.62 -2.90 -0.86
CA ALA A 160 -9.62 -3.66 -0.10
C ALA A 160 -9.79 -3.45 1.41
N THR A 161 -10.19 -2.25 1.85
CA THR A 161 -10.47 -1.96 3.25
C THR A 161 -11.70 -2.72 3.74
N TYR A 162 -12.80 -2.71 2.97
CA TYR A 162 -14.01 -3.48 3.30
C TYR A 162 -13.76 -4.99 3.25
N LEU A 163 -13.08 -5.48 2.22
CA LEU A 163 -12.74 -6.89 2.06
C LEU A 163 -11.86 -7.38 3.21
N ARG A 164 -10.90 -6.57 3.66
CA ARG A 164 -10.10 -6.87 4.85
C ARG A 164 -10.99 -6.91 6.10
N ARG A 165 -11.85 -5.92 6.30
CA ARG A 165 -12.77 -5.92 7.45
C ARG A 165 -13.65 -7.17 7.45
N TRP A 166 -14.16 -7.59 6.30
CA TRP A 166 -14.98 -8.79 6.17
C TRP A 166 -14.19 -10.08 6.43
N LEU A 167 -13.06 -10.28 5.73
CA LEU A 167 -12.22 -11.48 5.88
C LEU A 167 -11.63 -11.65 7.29
N TYR A 168 -11.34 -10.55 7.99
CA TYR A 168 -10.71 -10.58 9.30
C TYR A 168 -11.70 -10.36 10.46
N ASN A 169 -12.95 -9.91 10.21
CA ASN A 169 -13.97 -9.81 11.27
C ASN A 169 -14.32 -11.17 11.89
N ASP A 170 -14.10 -12.28 11.20
CA ASP A 170 -14.28 -13.63 11.78
C ASP A 170 -13.12 -14.05 12.71
N ARG A 171 -12.08 -13.23 12.90
CA ARG A 171 -11.01 -13.46 13.88
C ARG A 171 -10.48 -12.19 14.57
N ILE A 172 -11.36 -11.24 14.92
CA ILE A 172 -11.02 -10.23 15.94
C ILE A 172 -11.48 -10.72 17.33
N ILE A 173 -10.98 -11.89 17.73
CA ILE A 173 -10.78 -12.27 19.14
C ILE A 173 -9.41 -12.96 19.19
N PHE A 174 -8.30 -12.21 19.26
CA PHE A 174 -7.10 -12.67 19.99
C PHE A 174 -5.91 -11.69 20.12
N LEU A 175 -6.04 -10.40 19.77
CA LEU A 175 -4.95 -9.43 20.01
C LEU A 175 -5.50 -8.11 20.57
N GLY A 176 -6.12 -8.20 21.74
CA GLY A 176 -6.62 -7.03 22.47
C GLY A 176 -7.72 -7.32 23.48
N GLY A 177 -7.66 -8.44 24.20
CA GLY A 177 -8.55 -8.73 25.32
C GLY A 177 -7.70 -9.10 26.52
N GLY A 178 -7.60 -8.18 27.49
CA GLY A 178 -6.89 -8.42 28.73
C GLY A 178 -7.46 -9.66 29.44
N LYS A 179 -6.57 -10.44 30.03
CA LYS A 179 -6.93 -11.36 31.10
C LYS A 179 -7.62 -10.55 32.21
N LYS A 180 -8.87 -10.89 32.50
CA LYS A 180 -9.34 -11.06 33.87
C LYS A 180 -9.90 -12.46 33.99
#